data_AF-A0A3A5AVT1-F1
#
_entry.id   AF-A0A3A5AVT1-F1
#
_cell.length_a   1.000
_cell.length_b   1.000
_cell.length_c   1.000
_cell.angle_alpha   90.00
_cell.angle_beta   90.00
_cell.angle_gamma   90.00
#
_symmetry.space_group_name_H-M   'P 1'
#
loop_
_entity.id
_entity.type
_entity.pdbx_description
1 polymer ?
#
loop_
_entity_poly.entity_id
_entity_poly.type
_entity_poly.pdbx_seq_one_letter_code
_entity_poly.pdbx_strand_id
1 'polypeptide(L)'
;MLPYLQSEEGRFSLGFTEESRSSSYPFVILSESSPFSRLIDARILSDAGSGLGHVSILLQRDRYSLPGQNELWPLNNMDIEQAWDQAFQRGGDLLLRLGSPTREGRLLPFRSLFFCREANRYFEPFCPKCASPLEQCRDDDVLARFHLDAYSTSLKRYLYCPSCGGRSDFYIFEREDSDPADLNDRRALIKDFGQVLSGSKSPPGFPCKECPEQQLCYGDRNEALSRIVPFSFYPFFMLILKPVSLCSTDFLHLLSGAPFDELAERHQRERRGGRAACLRSLSARGEKRVFLFDTGEKHFLEVLYLKLSFLAEISEMVFTGAWEHRYPDPAFTMERLWISMPEQSGYLPSFWNFKTRLIDPVAPLIHPDPFPSDENASREALHFLGRLWFYFMVTNKTQDFAKVAECVSASKALPEPVRGGVFSPGNIFWVPKDPKLTDRSIGAWNRAVDLGFSLLTAGRGMHENWSSEQFRVDLHALRDAVKQALFSEGPGVRPAVRQEQDNAISRIVERVMKRQGVPLPRRGADLFREESDSEWEAKRTIVLSAEELLKAPCSKGEGDESLPRTLTHEILVPKASKEARPAKPVPDPKSKGAHLPLDGADEDDEIEATLTFKGDQS
;
A
#
# COMPACT_ATOMS: atom_id res chain seq x y z
N MET A 1 5.46 -0.91 22.76
CA MET A 1 6.37 -0.06 21.96
C MET A 1 7.49 -0.91 21.38
N LEU A 2 7.87 -0.71 20.11
CA LEU A 2 9.02 -1.40 19.51
C LEU A 2 10.34 -0.90 20.15
N PRO A 3 11.24 -1.80 20.58
CA PRO A 3 12.47 -1.40 21.27
C PRO A 3 13.43 -0.60 20.38
N TYR A 4 13.34 -0.76 19.06
CA TYR A 4 14.25 -0.14 18.09
C TYR A 4 13.87 1.30 17.69
N LEU A 5 12.73 1.80 18.17
CA LEU A 5 12.15 3.09 17.76
C LEU A 5 11.99 4.06 18.91
N GLN A 6 12.80 3.89 19.94
CA GLN A 6 12.98 4.89 20.98
C GLN A 6 14.07 5.84 20.50
N SER A 7 13.72 7.10 20.22
CA SER A 7 14.72 8.15 19.98
C SER A 7 15.61 8.25 21.23
N GLU A 8 16.94 8.35 21.05
CA GLU A 8 17.88 8.58 22.15
C GLU A 8 17.58 9.88 22.92
N GLU A 9 16.86 10.83 22.30
CA GLU A 9 16.36 12.07 22.90
C GLU A 9 14.85 12.05 23.23
N GLY A 10 14.21 10.87 23.14
CA GLY A 10 12.89 10.55 23.71
C GLY A 10 11.80 11.59 23.46
N ARG A 11 11.15 11.58 22.29
CA ARG A 11 9.87 12.28 22.13
C ARG A 11 8.74 11.43 21.57
N PHE A 12 9.05 10.43 20.74
CA PHE A 12 8.03 9.66 20.03
C PHE A 12 8.35 8.17 19.95
N SER A 13 7.31 7.33 19.83
CA SER A 13 7.40 5.88 19.64
C SER A 13 6.30 5.39 18.69
N LEU A 14 6.42 4.16 18.17
CA LEU A 14 5.32 3.51 17.46
C LEU A 14 4.48 2.64 18.40
N GLY A 15 3.17 2.87 18.38
CA GLY A 15 2.15 2.01 18.95
C GLY A 15 1.38 1.31 17.84
N PHE A 16 1.19 0.00 17.98
CA PHE A 16 0.34 -0.77 17.06
C PHE A 16 -1.05 -0.89 17.63
N THR A 17 -2.07 -0.75 16.78
CA THR A 17 -3.45 -0.98 17.19
C THR A 17 -3.63 -2.48 17.43
N GLU A 18 -4.03 -2.87 18.64
CA GLU A 18 -4.27 -4.28 18.98
C GLU A 18 -5.67 -4.73 18.51
N GLU A 19 -5.73 -5.92 17.92
CA GLU A 19 -6.98 -6.61 17.62
C GLU A 19 -7.41 -7.49 18.83
N SER A 20 -8.67 -7.88 18.87
CA SER A 20 -9.21 -8.75 19.93
C SER A 20 -8.33 -9.99 20.20
N ARG A 21 -8.30 -10.44 21.46
CA ARG A 21 -7.45 -11.56 21.94
C ARG A 21 -7.59 -12.89 21.17
N SER A 22 -8.62 -13.06 20.34
CA SER A 22 -8.90 -14.28 19.59
C SER A 22 -8.12 -14.42 18.27
N SER A 23 -7.44 -13.39 17.76
CA SER A 23 -6.64 -13.52 16.54
C SER A 23 -5.30 -14.21 16.83
N SER A 24 -4.71 -14.87 15.83
CA SER A 24 -3.36 -15.45 15.92
C SER A 24 -2.25 -14.40 15.83
N TYR A 25 -2.56 -13.22 15.29
CA TYR A 25 -1.66 -12.07 15.16
C TYR A 25 -2.34 -10.82 15.72
N PRO A 26 -1.89 -10.26 16.86
CA PRO A 26 -2.66 -9.31 17.65
C PRO A 26 -2.64 -7.89 17.08
N PHE A 27 -2.07 -7.68 15.89
CA PHE A 27 -1.94 -6.35 15.29
C PHE A 27 -2.96 -6.18 14.18
N VAL A 28 -3.55 -5.00 14.06
CA VAL A 28 -4.57 -4.70 13.05
C VAL A 28 -3.96 -4.72 11.64
N ILE A 29 -4.22 -5.79 10.90
CA ILE A 29 -3.78 -5.93 9.51
C ILE A 29 -4.78 -5.27 8.55
N LEU A 30 -4.32 -4.31 7.77
CA LEU A 30 -5.08 -3.62 6.74
C LEU A 30 -5.11 -4.43 5.42
N SER A 31 -3.98 -5.04 5.07
CA SER A 31 -3.86 -5.88 3.88
C SER A 31 -2.79 -6.95 4.00
N GLU A 32 -3.08 -8.14 3.48
CA GLU A 32 -2.14 -9.24 3.25
C GLU A 32 -2.15 -9.71 1.79
N SER A 33 -2.66 -8.87 0.89
CA SER A 33 -2.80 -9.20 -0.53
C SER A 33 -1.46 -9.36 -1.24
N SER A 34 -0.39 -8.76 -0.71
CA SER A 34 0.96 -8.92 -1.25
C SER A 34 1.59 -10.22 -0.75
N PRO A 35 2.25 -10.98 -1.64
CA PRO A 35 2.97 -12.20 -1.26
C PRO A 35 4.20 -11.90 -0.38
N PHE A 36 4.75 -10.68 -0.41
CA PHE A 36 6.03 -10.35 0.23
C PHE A 36 5.92 -9.41 1.42
N SER A 37 4.85 -8.61 1.46
CA SER A 37 4.63 -7.62 2.50
C SER A 37 3.21 -7.70 3.07
N ARG A 38 3.05 -7.12 4.26
CA ARG A 38 1.74 -6.87 4.86
C ARG A 38 1.65 -5.42 5.29
N LEU A 39 0.44 -4.88 5.23
CA LEU A 39 0.14 -3.52 5.64
C LEU A 39 -0.58 -3.54 7.00
N ILE A 40 -0.04 -2.82 7.97
CA ILE A 40 -0.51 -2.79 9.36
C ILE A 40 -0.86 -1.36 9.75
N ASP A 41 -1.94 -1.18 10.53
CA ASP A 41 -2.28 0.10 11.14
C ASP A 41 -1.43 0.39 12.38
N ALA A 42 -0.90 1.60 12.49
CA ALA A 42 -0.13 2.03 13.64
C ALA A 42 -0.32 3.52 13.93
N ARG A 43 0.19 3.94 15.09
CA ARG A 43 0.16 5.31 15.58
C ARG A 43 1.53 5.74 16.04
N ILE A 44 1.84 7.01 15.83
CA ILE A 44 2.96 7.67 16.50
C ILE A 44 2.44 8.12 17.87
N LEU A 45 3.11 7.69 18.93
CA LEU A 45 2.80 8.06 20.32
C LEU A 45 3.88 9.00 20.84
N SER A 46 3.52 9.95 21.69
CA SER A 46 4.48 10.72 22.47
C SER A 46 5.08 9.89 23.61
N ASP A 47 6.10 10.43 24.28
CA ASP A 47 6.64 9.94 25.55
C ASP A 47 5.56 9.75 26.64
N ALA A 48 4.58 10.65 26.70
CA ALA A 48 3.41 10.57 27.57
C ALA A 48 2.38 9.51 27.12
N GLY A 49 2.61 8.80 26.02
CA GLY A 49 1.71 7.80 25.46
C GLY A 49 0.55 8.37 24.64
N SER A 50 0.51 9.68 24.43
CA SER A 50 -0.54 10.35 23.66
C SER A 50 -0.34 10.13 22.15
N GLY A 51 -1.41 9.78 21.43
CA GLY A 51 -1.35 9.62 19.97
C GLY A 51 -1.17 10.96 19.25
N LEU A 52 -0.15 11.06 18.40
CA LEU A 52 0.18 12.26 17.62
C LEU A 52 -0.29 12.18 16.18
N GLY A 53 -0.46 10.97 15.66
CA GLY A 53 -0.92 10.76 14.30
C GLY A 53 -0.99 9.28 13.94
N HIS A 54 -1.76 8.98 12.89
CA HIS A 54 -1.84 7.65 12.31
C HIS A 54 -0.76 7.46 11.23
N VAL A 55 -0.26 6.24 11.13
CA VAL A 55 0.68 5.83 10.09
C VAL A 55 0.33 4.42 9.60
N SER A 56 0.72 4.11 8.36
CA SER A 56 0.59 2.77 7.83
C SER A 56 1.97 2.13 7.74
N ILE A 57 2.11 0.91 8.25
CA ILE A 57 3.38 0.20 8.31
C ILE A 57 3.37 -0.90 7.26
N LEU A 58 4.29 -0.82 6.30
CA LEU A 58 4.56 -1.91 5.38
C LEU A 58 5.67 -2.78 5.98
N LEU A 59 5.35 -4.05 6.26
CA LEU A 59 6.22 -4.99 6.96
C LEU A 59 6.52 -6.20 6.06
N GLN A 60 7.77 -6.65 6.03
CA GLN A 60 8.15 -7.90 5.38
C GLN A 60 7.49 -9.10 6.08
N ARG A 61 6.97 -10.04 5.30
CA ARG A 61 6.33 -11.24 5.85
C ARG A 61 7.37 -12.26 6.30
N ASP A 62 7.06 -13.04 7.33
CA ASP A 62 7.84 -14.22 7.72
C ASP A 62 7.69 -15.37 6.72
N ARG A 63 6.52 -15.48 6.10
CA ARG A 63 6.18 -16.47 5.08
C ARG A 63 5.68 -15.78 3.83
N TYR A 64 6.26 -16.15 2.69
CA TYR A 64 5.81 -15.67 1.39
C TYR A 64 4.72 -16.58 0.83
N SER A 65 3.66 -15.98 0.32
CA SER A 65 2.50 -16.71 -0.22
C SER A 65 2.54 -16.65 -1.74
N LEU A 66 3.43 -17.43 -2.35
CA LEU A 66 3.55 -17.51 -3.81
C LEU A 66 2.63 -18.63 -4.34
N PRO A 67 1.66 -18.31 -5.23
CA PRO A 67 0.89 -19.34 -5.92
C PRO A 67 1.77 -20.03 -6.96
N GLY A 68 2.25 -21.23 -6.63
CA GLY A 68 3.18 -22.00 -7.48
C GLY A 68 4.61 -21.44 -7.40
N GLN A 69 5.59 -22.33 -7.22
CA GLN A 69 6.98 -21.95 -7.45
C GLN A 69 7.11 -21.64 -8.94
N ASN A 70 7.42 -20.40 -9.30
CA ASN A 70 7.68 -20.06 -10.68
C ASN A 70 9.04 -20.67 -11.06
N GLU A 71 9.04 -21.89 -11.59
CA GLU A 71 10.25 -22.62 -11.99
C GLU A 71 11.12 -21.82 -12.96
N LEU A 72 10.48 -20.95 -13.75
CA LEU A 72 11.17 -20.14 -14.73
C LEU A 72 11.91 -18.93 -14.10
N TRP A 73 11.44 -18.44 -12.94
CA TRP A 73 12.06 -17.36 -12.17
C TRP A 73 12.06 -17.72 -10.67
N PRO A 74 12.97 -18.64 -10.25
CA PRO A 74 13.05 -19.02 -8.85
C PRO A 74 13.54 -17.83 -8.03
N LEU A 75 12.66 -17.33 -7.17
CA LEU A 75 12.99 -16.25 -6.25
C LEU A 75 13.75 -16.79 -5.05
N ASN A 76 14.70 -16.01 -4.54
CA ASN A 76 15.45 -16.29 -3.33
C ASN A 76 15.44 -15.10 -2.36
N ASN A 77 16.00 -15.28 -1.16
CA ASN A 77 16.01 -14.22 -0.16
C ASN A 77 16.81 -12.97 -0.57
N MET A 78 17.80 -13.09 -1.46
CA MET A 78 18.59 -11.96 -1.93
C MET A 78 17.79 -11.05 -2.86
N ASP A 79 16.95 -11.63 -3.72
CA ASP A 79 16.02 -10.86 -4.55
C ASP A 79 15.08 -10.01 -3.69
N ILE A 80 14.58 -10.60 -2.59
CA ILE A 80 13.71 -9.89 -1.65
C ILE A 80 14.47 -8.76 -0.95
N GLU A 81 15.67 -9.01 -0.42
CA GLU A 81 16.50 -7.97 0.21
C GLU A 81 16.78 -6.81 -0.75
N GLN A 82 17.14 -7.11 -1.99
CA GLN A 82 17.41 -6.11 -3.01
C GLN A 82 16.17 -5.28 -3.35
N ALA A 83 15.00 -5.91 -3.43
CA ALA A 83 13.75 -5.20 -3.69
C ALA A 83 13.36 -4.24 -2.54
N TRP A 84 13.56 -4.64 -1.29
CA TRP A 84 13.33 -3.75 -0.13
C TRP A 84 14.30 -2.58 -0.10
N ASP A 85 15.59 -2.80 -0.40
CA ASP A 85 16.57 -1.72 -0.47
C ASP A 85 16.23 -0.72 -1.58
N GLN A 86 15.90 -1.21 -2.78
CA GLN A 86 15.46 -0.35 -3.89
C GLN A 86 14.18 0.43 -3.56
N ALA A 87 13.19 -0.21 -2.94
CA ALA A 87 11.97 0.46 -2.50
C ALA A 87 12.25 1.58 -1.50
N PHE A 88 13.19 1.37 -0.58
CA PHE A 88 13.62 2.37 0.39
C PHE A 88 14.36 3.55 -0.28
N GLN A 89 15.27 3.27 -1.21
CA GLN A 89 16.00 4.34 -1.93
C GLN A 89 15.06 5.26 -2.70
N ARG A 90 14.03 4.70 -3.34
CA ARG A 90 13.04 5.46 -4.12
C ARG A 90 12.24 6.43 -3.29
N GLY A 91 12.09 6.21 -1.98
CA GLY A 91 11.68 7.23 -1.02
C GLY A 91 10.23 7.72 -1.07
N GLY A 92 9.47 7.43 -2.13
CA GLY A 92 8.17 8.02 -2.48
C GLY A 92 7.27 8.46 -1.31
N ASP A 93 6.31 7.61 -0.91
CA ASP A 93 5.32 7.92 0.13
C ASP A 93 5.80 7.64 1.56
N LEU A 94 7.12 7.51 1.76
CA LEU A 94 7.71 7.30 3.08
C LEU A 94 7.47 8.54 3.95
N LEU A 95 6.79 8.34 5.08
CA LEU A 95 6.61 9.40 6.07
C LEU A 95 7.88 9.59 6.90
N LEU A 96 8.53 8.49 7.26
CA LEU A 96 9.73 8.46 8.08
C LEU A 96 10.70 7.41 7.54
N ARG A 97 11.98 7.78 7.43
CA ARG A 97 13.07 6.84 7.20
C ARG A 97 13.60 6.41 8.56
N LEU A 98 13.25 5.19 8.96
CA LEU A 98 13.76 4.61 10.20
C LEU A 98 15.03 3.82 9.91
N GLY A 99 16.07 4.13 10.68
CA GLY A 99 17.40 3.53 10.55
C GLY A 99 18.42 4.55 10.10
N SER A 100 19.61 4.51 10.69
CA SER A 100 20.77 5.11 10.05
C SER A 100 21.03 4.30 8.79
N PRO A 101 20.94 4.88 7.58
CA PRO A 101 21.49 4.21 6.41
C PRO A 101 22.93 3.80 6.73
N THR A 102 23.39 2.68 6.16
CA THR A 102 24.82 2.39 6.21
C THR A 102 25.60 3.58 5.62
N ARG A 103 26.92 3.64 5.81
CA ARG A 103 27.75 4.63 5.08
C ARG A 103 27.54 4.56 3.55
N GLU A 104 26.97 3.47 3.06
CA GLU A 104 26.67 3.17 1.66
C GLU A 104 25.19 3.40 1.29
N GLY A 105 24.37 3.94 2.20
CA GLY A 105 22.97 4.25 1.92
C GLY A 105 21.98 3.09 2.11
N ARG A 106 22.44 1.85 2.37
CA ARG A 106 21.58 0.66 2.36
C ARG A 106 20.60 0.58 3.54
N LEU A 107 19.43 0.02 3.28
CA LEU A 107 18.44 -0.33 4.30
C LEU A 107 18.93 -1.52 5.14
N LEU A 108 18.95 -1.37 6.46
CA LEU A 108 19.26 -2.46 7.39
C LEU A 108 17.97 -3.12 7.90
N PRO A 109 17.93 -4.46 7.99
CA PRO A 109 16.79 -5.14 8.59
C PRO A 109 16.77 -4.90 10.10
N PHE A 110 15.56 -4.77 10.65
CA PHE A 110 15.31 -4.85 12.08
C PHE A 110 15.55 -6.29 12.55
N ARG A 111 15.89 -6.46 13.83
CA ARG A 111 16.08 -7.80 14.42
C ARG A 111 14.74 -8.51 14.60
N SER A 112 14.79 -9.85 14.61
CA SER A 112 13.67 -10.71 14.99
C SER A 112 13.02 -10.25 16.29
N LEU A 113 11.70 -10.28 16.34
CA LEU A 113 10.96 -9.71 17.45
C LEU A 113 9.71 -10.52 17.78
N PHE A 114 9.60 -10.88 19.05
CA PHE A 114 8.43 -11.51 19.64
C PHE A 114 7.67 -10.51 20.51
N PHE A 115 6.38 -10.76 20.69
CA PHE A 115 5.49 -9.96 21.51
C PHE A 115 4.76 -10.85 22.51
N CYS A 116 4.85 -10.51 23.79
CA CYS A 116 4.05 -11.11 24.85
C CYS A 116 2.81 -10.24 25.08
N ARG A 117 1.63 -10.79 24.77
CA ARG A 117 0.32 -10.15 24.95
C ARG A 117 0.01 -9.86 26.41
N GLU A 118 0.43 -10.75 27.31
CA GLU A 118 0.15 -10.61 28.74
C GLU A 118 0.98 -9.46 29.35
N ALA A 119 2.27 -9.44 29.05
CA ALA A 119 3.15 -8.38 29.54
C ALA A 119 3.07 -7.09 28.71
N ASN A 120 2.41 -7.11 27.54
CA ASN A 120 2.45 -6.08 26.50
C ASN A 120 3.88 -5.61 26.20
N ARG A 121 4.79 -6.58 26.00
CA ARG A 121 6.23 -6.32 25.82
C ARG A 121 6.80 -7.07 24.64
N TYR A 122 7.65 -6.37 23.89
CA TYR A 122 8.45 -6.96 22.83
C TYR A 122 9.79 -7.47 23.38
N PHE A 123 10.31 -8.55 22.81
CA PHE A 123 11.61 -9.11 23.16
C PHE A 123 12.25 -9.85 21.97
N GLU A 124 13.58 -9.90 21.94
CA GLU A 124 14.35 -10.64 20.94
C GLU A 124 14.35 -12.13 21.29
N PRO A 125 14.25 -13.03 20.28
CA PRO A 125 14.37 -14.46 20.54
C PRO A 125 15.81 -14.82 20.94
N PHE A 126 15.93 -15.81 21.81
CA PHE A 126 17.20 -16.30 22.36
C PHE A 126 17.26 -17.82 22.32
N CYS A 127 18.48 -18.35 22.33
CA CYS A 127 18.74 -19.78 22.36
C CYS A 127 18.31 -20.35 23.72
N PRO A 128 17.40 -21.36 23.74
CA PRO A 128 16.99 -22.02 24.98
C PRO A 128 18.13 -22.66 25.77
N LYS A 129 19.22 -23.05 25.09
CA LYS A 129 20.35 -23.77 25.71
C LYS A 129 21.35 -22.84 26.41
N CYS A 130 21.62 -21.66 25.84
CA CYS A 130 22.71 -20.78 26.31
C CYS A 130 22.28 -19.34 26.62
N ALA A 131 21.02 -18.99 26.34
CA ALA A 131 20.45 -17.63 26.46
C ALA A 131 21.10 -16.55 25.58
N SER A 132 22.00 -16.91 24.66
CA SER A 132 22.49 -15.98 23.63
C SER A 132 21.38 -15.65 22.61
N PRO A 133 21.39 -14.47 21.98
CA PRO A 133 20.45 -14.12 20.91
C PRO A 133 20.45 -15.14 19.78
N LEU A 134 19.29 -15.40 19.19
CA LEU A 134 19.19 -16.12 17.92
C LEU A 134 19.39 -15.16 16.76
N GLU A 135 20.11 -15.62 15.74
CA GLU A 135 20.40 -14.87 14.52
C GLU A 135 19.91 -15.64 13.30
N GLN A 136 19.63 -14.95 12.20
CA GLN A 136 19.30 -15.61 10.94
C GLN A 136 20.57 -16.18 10.29
N CYS A 137 20.57 -17.47 9.98
CA CYS A 137 21.66 -18.09 9.24
C CYS A 137 21.60 -17.66 7.77
N ARG A 138 22.66 -17.02 7.29
CA ARG A 138 22.86 -16.65 5.87
C ARG A 138 24.00 -17.44 5.21
N ASP A 139 24.68 -18.28 5.99
CA ASP A 139 25.81 -19.10 5.54
C ASP A 139 25.27 -20.43 4.99
N ASP A 140 25.37 -20.59 3.67
CA ASP A 140 24.87 -21.76 2.97
C ASP A 140 25.65 -23.03 3.31
N ASP A 141 26.94 -22.93 3.62
CA ASP A 141 27.75 -24.09 4.02
C ASP A 141 27.32 -24.60 5.39
N VAL A 142 26.93 -23.69 6.29
CA VAL A 142 26.36 -24.06 7.59
C VAL A 142 25.00 -24.74 7.38
N LEU A 143 24.12 -24.19 6.55
CA LEU A 143 22.80 -24.77 6.28
C LEU A 143 22.88 -26.15 5.63
N ALA A 144 23.78 -26.32 4.66
CA ALA A 144 23.98 -27.59 3.95
C ALA A 144 24.39 -28.75 4.88
N ARG A 145 25.19 -28.47 5.93
CA ARG A 145 25.58 -29.48 6.94
C ARG A 145 24.41 -30.04 7.75
N PHE A 146 23.29 -29.32 7.80
CA PHE A 146 22.05 -29.74 8.46
C PHE A 146 20.97 -30.13 7.46
N HIS A 147 21.31 -30.32 6.19
CA HIS A 147 20.36 -30.64 5.12
C HIS A 147 19.21 -29.62 5.00
N LEU A 148 19.51 -28.34 5.28
CA LEU A 148 18.57 -27.23 5.15
C LEU A 148 18.79 -26.51 3.82
N ASP A 149 17.70 -25.98 3.26
CA ASP A 149 17.74 -25.18 2.03
C ASP A 149 18.66 -23.96 2.19
N ALA A 150 19.47 -23.67 1.18
CA ALA A 150 20.40 -22.55 1.18
C ALA A 150 19.65 -21.20 1.22
N TYR A 151 20.24 -20.21 1.90
CA TYR A 151 19.68 -18.87 2.01
C TYR A 151 19.69 -18.14 0.68
N SER A 152 20.77 -18.29 -0.09
CA SER A 152 21.01 -17.56 -1.34
C SER A 152 20.19 -18.08 -2.52
N THR A 153 19.68 -19.31 -2.46
CA THR A 153 18.96 -19.96 -3.58
C THR A 153 17.52 -20.36 -3.23
N SER A 154 17.09 -20.14 -1.99
CA SER A 154 15.71 -20.42 -1.56
C SER A 154 15.06 -19.21 -0.88
N LEU A 155 13.76 -19.31 -0.61
CA LEU A 155 13.01 -18.38 0.23
C LEU A 155 12.90 -18.83 1.69
N LYS A 156 13.45 -20.00 2.04
CA LYS A 156 13.44 -20.48 3.41
C LYS A 156 14.48 -19.71 4.23
N ARG A 157 14.13 -19.45 5.47
CA ARG A 157 14.95 -18.71 6.43
C ARG A 157 14.98 -19.47 7.73
N TYR A 158 16.11 -19.43 8.42
CA TYR A 158 16.30 -20.19 9.64
C TYR A 158 16.98 -19.32 10.69
N LEU A 159 16.47 -19.41 11.92
CA LEU A 159 17.16 -18.87 13.10
C LEU A 159 18.05 -19.95 13.71
N TYR A 160 19.23 -19.56 14.17
CA TYR A 160 20.17 -20.43 14.86
C TYR A 160 20.96 -19.66 15.91
N CYS A 161 21.69 -20.38 16.77
CA CYS A 161 22.53 -19.77 17.79
C CYS A 161 24.02 -19.84 17.41
N PRO A 162 24.65 -18.73 16.97
CA PRO A 162 26.05 -18.73 16.60
C PRO A 162 26.98 -19.07 17.78
N SER A 163 26.60 -18.72 19.01
CA SER A 163 27.39 -19.03 20.22
C SER A 163 27.52 -20.52 20.53
N CYS A 164 26.65 -21.37 19.97
CA CYS A 164 26.67 -22.81 20.20
C CYS A 164 27.51 -23.57 19.16
N GLY A 165 28.18 -22.88 18.23
CA GLY A 165 29.15 -23.48 17.31
C GLY A 165 28.57 -24.58 16.42
N GLY A 166 27.34 -24.39 15.93
CA GLY A 166 26.65 -25.37 15.09
C GLY A 166 26.02 -26.54 15.86
N ARG A 167 26.14 -26.64 17.19
CA ARG A 167 25.40 -27.63 17.99
C ARG A 167 24.01 -27.15 18.43
N SER A 168 23.60 -25.97 17.95
CA SER A 168 22.27 -25.43 18.22
C SER A 168 21.24 -26.01 17.29
N ASP A 169 20.01 -26.11 17.78
CA ASP A 169 18.89 -26.43 16.93
C ASP A 169 18.62 -25.24 15.98
N PHE A 170 18.12 -25.54 14.79
CA PHE A 170 17.60 -24.55 13.87
C PHE A 170 16.09 -24.37 14.11
N TYR A 171 15.62 -23.15 13.91
CA TYR A 171 14.21 -22.80 14.04
C TYR A 171 13.69 -22.14 12.76
N ILE A 172 12.54 -22.62 12.28
CA ILE A 172 11.79 -22.07 11.16
C ILE A 172 10.45 -21.49 11.67
N PHE A 173 9.86 -20.56 10.93
CA PHE A 173 8.55 -20.00 11.30
C PHE A 173 7.48 -21.08 11.32
N GLU A 174 7.41 -21.91 10.27
CA GLU A 174 6.45 -22.99 10.09
C GLU A 174 7.14 -24.11 9.32
N ARG A 175 6.88 -25.36 9.73
CA ARG A 175 7.44 -26.52 9.05
C ARG A 175 6.58 -26.95 7.87
N GLU A 176 7.24 -27.48 6.86
CA GLU A 176 6.66 -28.16 5.71
C GLU A 176 6.97 -29.66 5.77
N ASP A 177 6.23 -30.47 5.02
CA ASP A 177 6.39 -31.93 5.02
C ASP A 177 7.77 -32.38 4.51
N SER A 178 8.44 -31.54 3.72
CA SER A 178 9.79 -31.77 3.21
C SER A 178 10.90 -31.39 4.18
N ASP A 179 10.59 -30.74 5.31
CA ASP A 179 11.61 -30.28 6.26
C ASP A 179 12.19 -31.42 7.10
N PRO A 180 13.50 -31.36 7.42
CA PRO A 180 14.14 -32.33 8.31
C PRO A 180 13.43 -32.50 9.66
N ALA A 181 13.47 -33.72 10.20
CA ALA A 181 12.75 -34.08 11.43
C ALA A 181 13.20 -33.25 12.65
N ASP A 182 14.49 -32.92 12.70
CA ASP A 182 15.20 -32.17 13.74
C ASP A 182 15.03 -30.63 13.64
N LEU A 183 14.42 -30.13 12.56
CA LEU A 183 14.06 -28.72 12.44
C LEU A 183 12.91 -28.38 13.39
N ASN A 184 13.07 -27.35 14.21
CA ASN A 184 12.04 -26.88 15.12
C ASN A 184 11.24 -25.73 14.51
N ASP A 185 9.94 -25.64 14.81
CA ASP A 185 9.11 -24.52 14.38
C ASP A 185 9.03 -23.41 15.45
N ARG A 186 8.32 -22.32 15.14
CA ARG A 186 8.08 -21.23 16.10
C ARG A 186 7.40 -21.69 17.39
N ARG A 187 6.57 -22.74 17.34
CA ARG A 187 5.82 -23.23 18.50
C ARG A 187 6.73 -24.01 19.44
N ALA A 188 7.64 -24.81 18.89
CA ALA A 188 8.72 -25.47 19.63
C ALA A 188 9.60 -24.44 20.31
N LEU A 189 10.06 -23.41 19.59
CA LEU A 189 10.87 -22.32 20.17
C LEU A 189 10.17 -21.63 21.35
N ILE A 190 8.89 -21.28 21.20
CA ILE A 190 8.12 -20.62 22.28
C ILE A 190 8.03 -21.50 23.52
N LYS A 191 7.84 -22.82 23.37
CA LYS A 191 7.84 -23.77 24.49
C LYS A 191 9.22 -23.83 25.15
N ASP A 192 10.27 -23.88 24.34
CA ASP A 192 11.64 -24.03 24.82
C ASP A 192 12.17 -22.81 25.58
N PHE A 193 11.59 -21.62 25.37
CA PHE A 193 11.86 -20.47 26.23
C PHE A 193 11.62 -20.77 27.73
N GLY A 194 10.73 -21.72 28.04
CA GLY A 194 10.48 -22.17 29.41
C GLY A 194 11.70 -22.79 30.09
N GLN A 195 12.61 -23.40 29.31
CA GLN A 195 13.81 -24.06 29.84
C GLN A 195 14.77 -23.07 30.51
N VAL A 196 14.78 -21.83 30.02
CA VAL A 196 15.66 -20.75 30.52
C VAL A 196 15.21 -20.23 31.87
N LEU A 197 13.94 -20.43 32.23
CA LEU A 197 13.37 -19.97 33.50
C LEU A 197 13.93 -20.74 34.71
N SER A 198 14.36 -21.98 34.50
CA SER A 198 15.03 -22.81 35.52
C SER A 198 16.54 -22.53 35.61
N GLY A 199 17.10 -21.78 34.66
CA GLY A 199 18.52 -21.47 34.57
C GLY A 199 18.92 -20.18 35.30
N SER A 200 20.22 -20.05 35.64
CA SER A 200 20.77 -18.83 36.24
C SER A 200 20.92 -17.67 35.25
N LYS A 201 21.00 -17.97 33.94
CA LYS A 201 21.16 -16.98 32.88
C LYS A 201 19.80 -16.53 32.38
N SER A 202 19.51 -15.24 32.52
CA SER A 202 18.34 -14.63 31.87
C SER A 202 18.78 -13.87 30.63
N PRO A 203 18.15 -14.10 29.48
CA PRO A 203 18.30 -13.24 28.32
C PRO A 203 17.75 -11.86 28.67
N PRO A 204 18.40 -10.79 28.20
CA PRO A 204 17.96 -9.42 28.44
C PRO A 204 16.59 -9.18 27.80
N GLY A 205 15.69 -8.53 28.54
CA GLY A 205 14.37 -8.13 28.04
C GLY A 205 13.31 -9.23 27.96
N PHE A 206 13.61 -10.48 28.35
CA PHE A 206 12.60 -11.55 28.36
C PHE A 206 11.55 -11.32 29.45
N PRO A 207 10.26 -11.14 29.10
CA PRO A 207 9.25 -10.70 30.08
C PRO A 207 8.89 -11.79 31.11
N CYS A 208 9.08 -13.08 30.79
CA CYS A 208 8.54 -14.15 31.64
C CYS A 208 9.30 -14.38 32.95
N LYS A 209 10.54 -13.88 33.09
CA LYS A 209 11.32 -14.07 34.33
C LYS A 209 10.72 -13.32 35.52
N GLU A 210 10.11 -12.17 35.27
CA GLU A 210 9.48 -11.31 36.29
C GLU A 210 7.94 -11.38 36.22
N CYS A 211 7.41 -12.27 35.38
CA CYS A 211 5.97 -12.34 35.11
C CYS A 211 5.28 -13.23 36.15
N PRO A 212 4.24 -12.75 36.86
CA PRO A 212 3.49 -13.56 37.82
C PRO A 212 2.76 -14.74 37.15
N GLU A 213 2.48 -14.62 35.85
CA GLU A 213 1.73 -15.59 35.06
C GLU A 213 2.61 -16.71 34.47
N GLN A 214 3.90 -16.77 34.84
CA GLN A 214 4.87 -17.72 34.32
C GLN A 214 4.39 -19.18 34.41
N GLN A 215 3.76 -19.56 35.54
CA GLN A 215 3.27 -20.91 35.77
C GLN A 215 2.09 -21.28 34.87
N LEU A 216 1.26 -20.31 34.45
CA LEU A 216 0.20 -20.58 33.47
C LEU A 216 0.78 -20.76 32.06
N CYS A 217 1.83 -20.00 31.73
CA CYS A 217 2.49 -20.08 30.44
C CYS A 217 3.30 -21.37 30.23
N TYR A 218 4.07 -21.79 31.23
CA TYR A 218 5.05 -22.87 31.11
C TYR A 218 4.83 -24.05 32.07
N GLY A 219 3.77 -24.02 32.89
CA GLY A 219 3.27 -25.17 33.62
C GLY A 219 2.22 -25.96 32.82
N ASP A 220 1.30 -26.63 33.50
CA ASP A 220 0.37 -27.60 32.90
C ASP A 220 -0.56 -27.01 31.82
N ARG A 221 -0.88 -25.72 31.91
CA ARG A 221 -1.80 -25.06 30.95
C ARG A 221 -1.14 -24.68 29.63
N ASN A 222 0.19 -24.57 29.58
CA ASN A 222 0.96 -24.25 28.39
C ASN A 222 0.44 -23.03 27.60
N GLU A 223 0.01 -21.98 28.31
CA GLU A 223 -0.64 -20.81 27.68
C GLU A 223 0.34 -19.93 26.89
N ALA A 224 1.65 -20.19 26.96
CA ALA A 224 2.69 -19.46 26.24
C ALA A 224 2.38 -19.33 24.75
N LEU A 225 1.87 -20.39 24.11
CA LEU A 225 1.55 -20.40 22.67
C LEU A 225 0.39 -19.47 22.26
N SER A 226 -0.45 -19.08 23.22
CA SER A 226 -1.55 -18.13 23.00
C SER A 226 -1.18 -16.70 23.39
N ARG A 227 -0.20 -16.55 24.30
CA ARG A 227 0.23 -15.27 24.87
C ARG A 227 1.48 -14.71 24.20
N ILE A 228 2.33 -15.54 23.60
CA ILE A 228 3.56 -15.13 22.90
C ILE A 228 3.38 -15.36 21.40
N VAL A 229 3.65 -14.33 20.61
CA VAL A 229 3.53 -14.36 19.14
C VAL A 229 4.73 -13.67 18.50
N PRO A 230 5.20 -14.12 17.33
CA PRO A 230 6.17 -13.36 16.56
C PRO A 230 5.49 -12.08 16.03
N PHE A 231 6.07 -10.91 16.31
CA PHE A 231 5.77 -9.71 15.53
C PHE A 231 6.38 -9.87 14.12
N SER A 232 7.64 -10.31 14.12
CA SER A 232 8.36 -10.86 12.98
C SER A 232 9.34 -11.91 13.50
N PHE A 233 9.23 -13.14 13.03
CA PHE A 233 10.08 -14.25 13.45
C PHE A 233 11.50 -14.08 12.94
N TYR A 234 11.69 -13.64 11.70
CA TYR A 234 13.01 -13.35 11.13
C TYR A 234 13.37 -11.86 11.26
N PRO A 235 14.66 -11.48 11.08
CA PRO A 235 15.01 -10.12 10.77
C PRO A 235 14.21 -9.61 9.57
N PHE A 236 13.73 -8.37 9.64
CA PHE A 236 12.69 -7.88 8.74
C PHE A 236 12.91 -6.44 8.30
N PHE A 237 12.46 -6.12 7.11
CA PHE A 237 12.34 -4.73 6.65
C PHE A 237 10.97 -4.14 6.98
N MET A 238 10.97 -2.83 7.20
CA MET A 238 9.79 -2.08 7.53
C MET A 238 9.88 -0.67 6.95
N LEU A 239 8.79 -0.20 6.34
CA LEU A 239 8.63 1.16 5.84
C LEU A 239 7.45 1.84 6.54
N ILE A 240 7.65 3.07 7.03
CA ILE A 240 6.55 3.90 7.55
C ILE A 240 6.00 4.74 6.41
N LEU A 241 4.75 4.50 6.07
CA LEU A 241 4.02 5.20 5.03
C LEU A 241 3.08 6.23 5.64
N LYS A 242 2.71 7.23 4.83
CA LYS A 242 1.56 8.08 5.12
C LYS A 242 0.32 7.22 5.37
N PRO A 243 -0.57 7.63 6.29
CA PRO A 243 -1.75 6.83 6.61
C PRO A 243 -2.66 6.67 5.38
N VAL A 244 -3.07 5.44 5.11
CA VAL A 244 -4.13 5.14 4.14
C VAL A 244 -5.45 4.88 4.87
N SER A 245 -6.56 5.21 4.21
CA SER A 245 -7.90 5.16 4.79
C SER A 245 -8.72 3.97 4.29
N LEU A 246 -8.73 3.74 2.97
CA LEU A 246 -9.56 2.72 2.34
C LEU A 246 -8.80 1.99 1.24
N CYS A 247 -9.10 0.71 1.04
CA CYS A 247 -8.73 0.02 -0.19
C CYS A 247 -9.61 0.57 -1.35
N SER A 248 -9.07 0.55 -2.57
CA SER A 248 -9.77 1.05 -3.76
C SER A 248 -11.13 0.37 -4.01
N THR A 249 -11.24 -0.92 -3.71
CA THR A 249 -12.51 -1.68 -3.80
C THR A 249 -13.58 -1.14 -2.88
N ASP A 250 -13.23 -0.87 -1.62
CA ASP A 250 -14.15 -0.34 -0.62
C ASP A 250 -14.55 1.08 -0.97
N PHE A 251 -13.59 1.92 -1.34
CA PHE A 251 -13.86 3.29 -1.77
C PHE A 251 -14.80 3.33 -2.97
N LEU A 252 -14.61 2.43 -3.95
CA LEU A 252 -15.50 2.34 -5.10
C LEU A 252 -16.94 1.99 -4.72
N HIS A 253 -17.11 0.98 -3.85
CA HIS A 253 -18.45 0.60 -3.41
C HIS A 253 -19.12 1.77 -2.69
N LEU A 254 -18.38 2.50 -1.85
CA LEU A 254 -18.87 3.69 -1.18
C LEU A 254 -19.20 4.82 -2.17
N LEU A 255 -18.36 5.10 -3.17
CA LEU A 255 -18.65 6.05 -4.25
C LEU A 255 -19.93 5.68 -5.01
N SER A 256 -20.21 4.38 -5.14
CA SER A 256 -21.44 3.89 -5.77
C SER A 256 -22.65 3.99 -4.82
N GLY A 257 -22.46 4.32 -3.55
CA GLY A 257 -23.53 4.49 -2.55
C GLY A 257 -23.74 3.29 -1.63
N ALA A 258 -22.75 2.41 -1.49
CA ALA A 258 -22.80 1.33 -0.50
C ALA A 258 -22.80 1.90 0.94
N PRO A 259 -23.61 1.36 1.86
CA PRO A 259 -23.53 1.71 3.28
C PRO A 259 -22.20 1.24 3.89
N PHE A 260 -21.61 2.07 4.78
CA PHE A 260 -20.40 1.71 5.52
C PHE A 260 -20.58 0.42 6.33
N ASP A 261 -21.72 0.26 7.01
CA ASP A 261 -22.01 -0.90 7.85
C ASP A 261 -22.09 -2.20 7.04
N GLU A 262 -22.71 -2.16 5.85
CA GLU A 262 -22.81 -3.32 4.95
C GLU A 262 -21.40 -3.82 4.55
N LEU A 263 -20.49 -2.90 4.22
CA LEU A 263 -19.11 -3.24 3.85
C LEU A 263 -18.31 -3.70 5.08
N ALA A 264 -18.47 -3.06 6.24
CA ALA A 264 -17.76 -3.44 7.45
C ALA A 264 -18.17 -4.83 7.94
N GLU A 265 -19.45 -5.18 7.86
CA GLU A 265 -19.94 -6.54 8.15
C GLU A 265 -19.41 -7.57 7.17
N ARG A 266 -19.36 -7.23 5.88
CA ARG A 266 -18.78 -8.10 4.86
C ARG A 266 -17.33 -8.44 5.20
N HIS A 267 -16.49 -7.43 5.50
CA HIS A 267 -15.10 -7.66 5.90
C HIS A 267 -14.96 -8.45 7.19
N GLN A 268 -15.86 -8.23 8.16
CA GLN A 268 -15.88 -9.04 9.38
C GLN A 268 -16.11 -10.53 9.09
N ARG A 269 -17.06 -10.85 8.19
CA ARG A 269 -17.32 -12.24 7.75
C ARG A 269 -16.13 -12.84 6.99
N GLU A 270 -15.46 -12.03 6.18
CA GLU A 270 -14.25 -12.40 5.43
C GLU A 270 -12.98 -12.46 6.31
N ARG A 271 -13.09 -12.26 7.63
CA ARG A 271 -11.98 -12.20 8.60
C ARG A 271 -10.93 -11.12 8.27
N ARG A 272 -11.39 -10.00 7.71
CA ARG A 272 -10.60 -8.81 7.39
C ARG A 272 -10.88 -7.70 8.41
N GLY A 273 -10.64 -8.00 9.69
CA GLY A 273 -11.02 -7.14 10.82
C GLY A 273 -10.45 -5.72 10.73
N GLY A 274 -9.22 -5.55 10.22
CA GLY A 274 -8.64 -4.22 10.04
C GLY A 274 -9.35 -3.35 9.02
N ARG A 275 -9.81 -3.92 7.89
CA ARG A 275 -10.63 -3.17 6.91
C ARG A 275 -11.99 -2.78 7.48
N ALA A 276 -12.62 -3.70 8.23
CA ALA A 276 -13.86 -3.40 8.94
C ALA A 276 -13.67 -2.25 9.96
N ALA A 277 -12.55 -2.24 10.69
CA ALA A 277 -12.21 -1.18 11.63
C ALA A 277 -12.00 0.18 10.94
N CYS A 278 -11.31 0.22 9.79
CA CYS A 278 -11.16 1.43 8.99
C CYS A 278 -12.50 2.02 8.56
N LEU A 279 -13.42 1.19 8.03
CA LEU A 279 -14.75 1.61 7.61
C LEU A 279 -15.57 2.18 8.77
N ARG A 280 -15.56 1.52 9.93
CA ARG A 280 -16.25 2.00 11.14
C ARG A 280 -15.66 3.30 11.66
N SER A 281 -14.33 3.42 11.65
CA SER A 281 -13.63 4.65 12.06
C SER A 281 -14.02 5.82 11.18
N LEU A 282 -14.07 5.64 9.87
CA LEU A 282 -14.51 6.66 8.93
C LEU A 282 -15.98 7.05 9.12
N SER A 283 -16.86 6.06 9.31
CA SER A 283 -18.27 6.32 9.61
C SER A 283 -18.45 7.12 10.91
N ALA A 284 -17.68 6.79 11.95
CA ALA A 284 -17.74 7.45 13.26
C ALA A 284 -17.22 8.89 13.26
N ARG A 285 -16.40 9.31 12.28
CA ARG A 285 -15.91 10.70 12.15
C ARG A 285 -17.03 11.70 11.89
N GLY A 286 -18.27 11.25 11.66
CA GLY A 286 -19.43 12.13 11.60
C GLY A 286 -19.40 13.06 10.39
N GLU A 287 -18.73 12.67 9.30
CA GLU A 287 -18.81 13.34 8.01
C GLU A 287 -20.24 13.18 7.48
N LYS A 288 -21.13 14.11 7.88
CA LYS A 288 -22.58 14.01 7.65
C LYS A 288 -22.96 13.99 6.17
N ARG A 289 -22.05 14.39 5.28
CA ARG A 289 -22.26 14.37 3.84
C ARG A 289 -21.06 13.79 3.12
N VAL A 290 -21.31 12.64 2.51
CA VAL A 290 -20.39 11.93 1.61
C VAL A 290 -20.50 12.49 0.19
N PHE A 291 -21.70 12.95 -0.19
CA PHE A 291 -22.03 13.53 -1.49
C PHE A 291 -22.66 14.94 -1.32
N LEU A 292 -22.61 15.74 -2.37
CA LEU A 292 -23.31 17.02 -2.50
C LEU A 292 -24.80 16.81 -2.78
N PHE A 293 -25.12 15.77 -3.56
CA PHE A 293 -26.47 15.45 -4.01
C PHE A 293 -26.84 14.01 -3.63
N ASP A 294 -28.03 13.81 -3.06
CA ASP A 294 -28.47 12.50 -2.58
C ASP A 294 -29.26 11.70 -3.64
N THR A 295 -29.87 12.37 -4.61
CA THR A 295 -30.77 11.75 -5.61
C THR A 295 -30.75 12.42 -6.97
N GLY A 296 -31.36 11.76 -7.96
CA GLY A 296 -31.58 12.30 -9.31
C GLY A 296 -30.33 12.34 -10.19
N GLU A 297 -30.42 13.11 -11.27
CA GLU A 297 -29.36 13.26 -12.26
C GLU A 297 -28.09 13.89 -11.68
N LYS A 298 -28.21 14.86 -10.76
CA LYS A 298 -27.03 15.47 -10.14
C LYS A 298 -26.22 14.47 -9.30
N HIS A 299 -26.90 13.58 -8.57
CA HIS A 299 -26.22 12.51 -7.86
C HIS A 299 -25.53 11.52 -8.82
N PHE A 300 -26.16 11.19 -9.96
CA PHE A 300 -25.51 10.40 -11.01
C PHE A 300 -24.23 11.07 -11.54
N LEU A 301 -24.32 12.36 -11.89
CA LEU A 301 -23.18 13.12 -12.41
C LEU A 301 -22.07 13.27 -11.37
N GLU A 302 -22.41 13.42 -10.09
CA GLU A 302 -21.44 13.46 -9.00
C GLU A 302 -20.69 12.12 -8.87
N VAL A 303 -21.40 10.99 -8.82
CA VAL A 303 -20.76 9.66 -8.77
C VAL A 303 -19.87 9.44 -10.00
N LEU A 304 -20.36 9.80 -11.19
CA LEU A 304 -19.58 9.71 -12.43
C LEU A 304 -18.31 10.56 -12.36
N TYR A 305 -18.41 11.81 -11.91
CA TYR A 305 -17.27 12.71 -11.77
C TYR A 305 -16.21 12.16 -10.81
N LEU A 306 -16.62 11.62 -9.67
CA LEU A 306 -15.71 11.08 -8.66
C LEU A 306 -15.00 9.81 -9.17
N LYS A 307 -15.74 8.89 -9.81
CA LYS A 307 -15.16 7.69 -10.44
C LYS A 307 -14.18 8.05 -11.56
N LEU A 308 -14.54 9.00 -12.44
CA LEU A 308 -13.63 9.48 -13.49
C LEU A 308 -12.39 10.17 -12.91
N SER A 309 -12.54 10.89 -11.79
CA SER A 309 -11.41 11.52 -11.11
C SER A 309 -10.44 10.48 -10.54
N PHE A 310 -10.98 9.41 -9.96
CA PHE A 310 -10.18 8.29 -9.47
C PHE A 310 -9.44 7.57 -10.63
N LEU A 311 -10.17 7.27 -11.71
CA LEU A 311 -9.58 6.63 -12.90
C LEU A 311 -8.52 7.51 -13.57
N ALA A 312 -8.69 8.83 -13.55
CA ALA A 312 -7.68 9.76 -14.03
C ALA A 312 -6.39 9.66 -13.21
N GLU A 313 -6.45 9.64 -11.87
CA GLU A 313 -5.26 9.48 -11.03
C GLU A 313 -4.51 8.18 -11.31
N ILE A 314 -5.21 7.07 -11.53
CA ILE A 314 -4.58 5.80 -11.90
C ILE A 314 -3.97 5.85 -13.30
N SER A 315 -4.70 6.43 -14.25
CA SER A 315 -4.23 6.56 -15.63
C SER A 315 -2.93 7.36 -15.67
N GLU A 316 -2.85 8.48 -14.92
CA GLU A 316 -1.61 9.25 -14.76
C GLU A 316 -0.49 8.40 -14.14
N MET A 317 -0.77 7.62 -13.08
CA MET A 317 0.25 6.75 -12.49
C MET A 317 0.81 5.73 -13.50
N VAL A 318 -0.05 5.16 -14.35
CA VAL A 318 0.36 4.22 -15.40
C VAL A 318 1.15 4.92 -16.51
N PHE A 319 0.68 6.07 -17.00
CA PHE A 319 1.29 6.75 -18.15
C PHE A 319 2.58 7.48 -17.81
N THR A 320 2.76 7.93 -16.56
CA THR A 320 3.99 8.56 -16.10
C THR A 320 5.04 7.56 -15.62
N GLY A 321 4.73 6.25 -15.64
CA GLY A 321 5.61 5.20 -15.15
C GLY A 321 5.72 5.13 -13.62
N ALA A 322 4.95 5.93 -12.87
CA ALA A 322 4.90 5.86 -11.41
C ALA A 322 4.38 4.51 -10.91
N TRP A 323 3.51 3.87 -11.70
CA TRP A 323 3.20 2.46 -11.57
C TRP A 323 4.17 1.68 -12.46
N GLU A 324 5.25 1.17 -11.87
CA GLU A 324 6.15 0.27 -12.59
C GLU A 324 5.50 -1.08 -12.81
N HIS A 325 5.56 -1.56 -14.05
CA HIS A 325 5.01 -2.85 -14.45
C HIS A 325 6.13 -3.76 -14.93
N ARG A 326 6.30 -4.95 -14.36
CA ARG A 326 7.29 -5.95 -14.82
C ARG A 326 6.60 -7.28 -15.07
N TYR A 327 6.58 -7.75 -16.32
CA TYR A 327 5.96 -9.03 -16.67
C TYR A 327 6.81 -10.23 -16.21
N PRO A 328 6.21 -11.31 -15.67
CA PRO A 328 4.80 -11.43 -15.26
C PRO A 328 4.57 -10.64 -13.99
N ASP A 329 3.62 -9.71 -13.99
CA ASP A 329 3.47 -8.81 -12.85
C ASP A 329 2.36 -9.26 -11.90
N PRO A 330 2.68 -9.83 -10.72
CA PRO A 330 1.69 -10.01 -9.66
C PRO A 330 1.15 -8.66 -9.14
N ALA A 331 1.75 -7.51 -9.52
CA ALA A 331 1.35 -6.17 -9.10
C ALA A 331 0.04 -5.66 -9.67
N PHE A 332 -0.49 -6.22 -10.76
CA PHE A 332 -1.73 -5.75 -11.39
C PHE A 332 -2.95 -6.19 -10.58
N THR A 333 -3.02 -5.72 -9.34
CA THR A 333 -4.08 -5.99 -8.39
C THR A 333 -4.62 -4.69 -7.81
N MET A 334 -5.94 -4.61 -7.72
CA MET A 334 -6.64 -3.52 -7.07
C MET A 334 -6.31 -3.40 -5.58
N GLU A 335 -5.79 -4.46 -4.98
CA GLU A 335 -5.45 -4.52 -3.56
C GLU A 335 -4.23 -3.67 -3.18
N ARG A 336 -3.44 -3.23 -4.16
CA ARG A 336 -2.34 -2.28 -3.97
C ARG A 336 -2.74 -0.82 -4.11
N LEU A 337 -3.94 -0.57 -4.63
CA LEU A 337 -4.51 0.78 -4.72
C LEU A 337 -5.24 1.12 -3.43
N TRP A 338 -4.78 2.17 -2.78
CA TRP A 338 -5.33 2.68 -1.54
C TRP A 338 -5.67 4.16 -1.66
N ILE A 339 -6.62 4.58 -0.83
CA ILE A 339 -7.14 5.94 -0.81
C ILE A 339 -6.74 6.58 0.51
N SER A 340 -6.12 7.75 0.43
CA SER A 340 -5.93 8.64 1.56
C SER A 340 -7.03 9.68 1.59
N MET A 341 -7.74 9.74 2.70
CA MET A 341 -8.71 10.78 3.00
C MET A 341 -8.08 11.76 4.00
N PRO A 342 -8.19 13.07 3.80
CA PRO A 342 -7.70 14.06 4.76
C PRO A 342 -8.47 13.91 6.08
N GLU A 343 -7.79 14.16 7.20
CA GLU A 343 -8.43 14.13 8.52
C GLU A 343 -9.46 15.26 8.70
N GLN A 344 -9.26 16.37 7.99
CA GLN A 344 -10.20 17.48 7.90
C GLN A 344 -10.61 17.65 6.44
N SER A 345 -11.84 17.28 6.12
CA SER A 345 -12.48 17.70 4.87
C SER A 345 -12.74 19.21 4.96
N GLY A 346 -12.39 19.96 3.92
CA GLY A 346 -12.75 21.38 3.81
C GLY A 346 -14.27 21.57 3.67
N TYR A 347 -14.71 22.61 2.96
CA TYR A 347 -16.15 22.84 2.74
C TYR A 347 -16.83 21.82 1.80
N LEU A 348 -16.08 20.86 1.25
CA LEU A 348 -16.60 19.85 0.33
C LEU A 348 -16.84 18.52 1.07
N PRO A 349 -17.80 17.70 0.59
CA PRO A 349 -17.97 16.33 1.06
C PRO A 349 -16.67 15.54 0.96
N SER A 350 -16.51 14.56 1.85
CA SER A 350 -15.21 13.93 2.03
C SER A 350 -14.66 13.25 0.77
N PHE A 351 -15.53 12.61 -0.01
CA PHE A 351 -15.14 11.94 -1.26
C PHE A 351 -14.68 12.87 -2.37
N TRP A 352 -14.73 14.20 -2.20
CA TRP A 352 -14.18 15.15 -3.16
C TRP A 352 -12.69 15.44 -2.97
N ASN A 353 -12.12 15.11 -1.80
CA ASN A 353 -10.75 15.44 -1.44
C ASN A 353 -9.92 14.18 -1.18
N PHE A 354 -9.98 13.18 -2.07
CA PHE A 354 -9.20 11.95 -1.91
C PHE A 354 -7.88 12.01 -2.68
N LYS A 355 -6.92 11.17 -2.26
CA LYS A 355 -5.71 10.88 -3.04
C LYS A 355 -5.51 9.38 -3.19
N THR A 356 -5.33 8.92 -4.42
CA THR A 356 -4.98 7.54 -4.72
C THR A 356 -3.49 7.33 -4.53
N ARG A 357 -3.12 6.25 -3.86
CA ARG A 357 -1.74 5.84 -3.59
C ARG A 357 -1.52 4.39 -3.98
N LEU A 358 -0.35 4.11 -4.54
CA LEU A 358 0.13 2.75 -4.72
C LEU A 358 0.88 2.34 -3.46
N ILE A 359 0.36 1.34 -2.77
CA ILE A 359 1.01 0.73 -1.62
C ILE A 359 1.78 -0.51 -2.09
N ASP A 360 2.80 -0.87 -1.32
CA ASP A 360 3.73 -1.97 -1.58
C ASP A 360 4.70 -1.70 -2.75
N PRO A 361 5.64 -0.74 -2.62
CA PRO A 361 6.65 -0.47 -3.64
C PRO A 361 7.63 -1.64 -3.85
N VAL A 362 7.58 -2.69 -3.02
CA VAL A 362 8.51 -3.82 -3.05
C VAL A 362 8.12 -4.84 -4.11
N ALA A 363 6.83 -5.18 -4.23
CA ALA A 363 6.38 -6.23 -5.16
C ALA A 363 6.81 -6.05 -6.63
N PRO A 364 6.76 -4.84 -7.25
CA PRO A 364 7.23 -4.65 -8.63
C PRO A 364 8.72 -4.89 -8.82
N LEU A 365 9.51 -4.80 -7.74
CA LEU A 365 10.97 -4.82 -7.77
C LEU A 365 11.55 -6.23 -7.66
N ILE A 366 10.73 -7.22 -7.34
CA ILE A 366 11.16 -8.61 -7.11
C ILE A 366 11.40 -9.37 -8.42
N HIS A 367 11.05 -8.79 -9.57
CA HIS A 367 11.36 -9.35 -10.89
C HIS A 367 12.58 -8.64 -11.51
N PRO A 368 13.71 -9.32 -11.75
CA PRO A 368 14.97 -8.69 -12.11
C PRO A 368 14.99 -8.07 -13.51
N ASP A 369 14.23 -8.62 -14.47
CA ASP A 369 14.25 -8.12 -15.84
C ASP A 369 13.06 -7.21 -16.13
N PRO A 370 13.27 -5.89 -16.33
CA PRO A 370 12.30 -5.12 -17.08
C PRO A 370 12.24 -5.72 -18.48
N PHE A 371 11.09 -6.25 -18.88
CA PHE A 371 10.79 -6.33 -20.31
C PHE A 371 11.08 -4.94 -20.91
N PRO A 372 11.71 -4.83 -22.09
CA PRO A 372 12.07 -3.55 -22.68
C PRO A 372 10.84 -2.66 -22.69
N SER A 373 10.83 -1.67 -21.80
CA SER A 373 9.77 -0.69 -21.71
C SER A 373 10.02 0.27 -22.85
N ASP A 374 9.28 0.12 -23.95
CA ASP A 374 9.04 1.27 -24.81
C ASP A 374 8.51 2.42 -23.92
N GLU A 375 8.82 3.67 -24.27
CA GLU A 375 8.38 4.87 -23.55
C GLU A 375 6.83 5.00 -23.45
N ASN A 376 6.09 4.09 -24.09
CA ASN A 376 4.64 4.00 -24.05
C ASN A 376 4.15 2.96 -23.04
N ALA A 377 2.99 3.22 -22.42
CA ALA A 377 2.33 2.24 -21.56
C ALA A 377 2.18 0.89 -22.27
N SER A 378 2.64 -0.18 -21.63
CA SER A 378 2.63 -1.51 -22.23
C SER A 378 1.20 -1.93 -22.58
N ARG A 379 1.06 -2.82 -23.56
CA ARG A 379 -0.25 -3.36 -23.97
C ARG A 379 -0.99 -4.03 -22.80
N GLU A 380 -0.24 -4.66 -21.92
CA GLU A 380 -0.74 -5.28 -20.68
C GLU A 380 -1.25 -4.22 -19.71
N ALA A 381 -0.51 -3.13 -19.52
CA ALA A 381 -0.93 -2.02 -18.66
C ALA A 381 -2.21 -1.35 -19.17
N LEU A 382 -2.32 -1.13 -20.50
CA LEU A 382 -3.52 -0.60 -21.12
C LEU A 382 -4.71 -1.56 -21.00
N HIS A 383 -4.48 -2.85 -21.22
CA HIS A 383 -5.52 -3.87 -21.04
C HIS A 383 -5.98 -3.96 -19.58
N PHE A 384 -5.05 -3.92 -18.62
CA PHE A 384 -5.36 -3.86 -17.19
C PHE A 384 -6.17 -2.61 -16.86
N LEU A 385 -5.73 -1.43 -17.30
CA LEU A 385 -6.42 -0.17 -17.06
C LEU A 385 -7.83 -0.19 -17.66
N GLY A 386 -8.01 -0.76 -18.86
CA GLY A 386 -9.34 -0.95 -19.47
C GLY A 386 -10.24 -1.88 -18.65
N ARG A 387 -9.72 -2.98 -18.11
CA ARG A 387 -10.51 -3.87 -17.24
C ARG A 387 -10.88 -3.17 -15.93
N LEU A 388 -9.89 -2.51 -15.32
CA LEU A 388 -10.06 -1.71 -14.12
C LEU A 388 -11.13 -0.63 -14.33
N TRP A 389 -11.11 0.05 -15.48
CA TRP A 389 -12.10 1.05 -15.85
C TRP A 389 -13.52 0.52 -15.73
N PHE A 390 -13.82 -0.61 -16.37
CA PHE A 390 -15.17 -1.17 -16.33
C PHE A 390 -15.53 -1.72 -14.95
N TYR A 391 -14.59 -2.37 -14.26
CA TYR A 391 -14.84 -2.79 -12.88
C TYR A 391 -15.21 -1.60 -11.99
N PHE A 392 -14.53 -0.48 -12.11
CA PHE A 392 -14.84 0.73 -11.33
C PHE A 392 -16.15 1.37 -11.77
N MET A 393 -16.45 1.38 -13.06
CA MET A 393 -17.65 2.03 -13.54
C MET A 393 -18.93 1.28 -13.15
N VAL A 394 -18.97 -0.06 -13.23
CA VAL A 394 -20.23 -0.82 -13.19
C VAL A 394 -20.35 -1.91 -12.12
N THR A 395 -19.30 -2.21 -11.33
CA THR A 395 -19.42 -3.22 -10.25
C THR A 395 -20.35 -2.70 -9.15
N ASN A 396 -21.31 -3.53 -8.74
CA ASN A 396 -22.32 -3.18 -7.75
C ASN A 396 -22.85 -4.42 -7.01
N LYS A 397 -23.89 -4.26 -6.20
CA LYS A 397 -24.46 -5.34 -5.37
C LYS A 397 -24.97 -6.55 -6.17
N THR A 398 -25.35 -6.35 -7.43
CA THR A 398 -25.96 -7.38 -8.29
C THR A 398 -25.05 -7.84 -9.43
N GLN A 399 -23.88 -7.20 -9.58
CA GLN A 399 -22.94 -7.42 -10.67
C GLN A 399 -21.52 -7.42 -10.09
N ASP A 400 -20.94 -8.60 -10.01
CA ASP A 400 -19.58 -8.81 -9.52
C ASP A 400 -18.54 -8.73 -10.66
N PHE A 401 -17.26 -8.86 -10.28
CA PHE A 401 -16.14 -8.82 -11.22
C PHE A 401 -16.24 -9.89 -12.30
N ALA A 402 -16.73 -11.09 -12.00
CA ALA A 402 -16.83 -12.19 -12.96
C ALA A 402 -17.80 -11.83 -14.09
N LYS A 403 -18.98 -11.31 -13.73
CA LYS A 403 -19.99 -10.87 -14.70
C LYS A 403 -19.50 -9.72 -15.57
N VAL A 404 -18.81 -8.73 -14.99
CA VAL A 404 -18.24 -7.63 -15.78
C VAL A 404 -17.11 -8.13 -16.69
N ALA A 405 -16.25 -9.03 -16.20
CA ALA A 405 -15.16 -9.61 -16.97
C ALA A 405 -15.65 -10.40 -18.19
N GLU A 406 -16.73 -11.16 -18.04
CA GLU A 406 -17.38 -11.90 -19.13
C GLU A 406 -17.84 -10.95 -20.23
N CYS A 407 -18.56 -9.88 -19.88
CA CYS A 407 -19.02 -8.88 -20.85
C CYS A 407 -17.85 -8.16 -21.53
N VAL A 408 -16.83 -7.76 -20.79
CA VAL A 408 -15.62 -7.11 -21.33
C VAL A 408 -14.85 -8.02 -22.28
N SER A 409 -14.82 -9.33 -22.01
CA SER A 409 -14.10 -10.32 -22.81
C SER A 409 -14.85 -10.70 -24.09
N ALA A 410 -16.18 -10.82 -24.02
CA ALA A 410 -17.05 -11.08 -25.17
C ALA A 410 -17.08 -9.92 -26.18
N SER A 411 -16.70 -8.73 -25.73
CA SER A 411 -16.68 -7.50 -26.52
C SER A 411 -15.48 -7.45 -27.48
N LYS A 412 -15.50 -8.23 -28.56
CA LYS A 412 -14.49 -8.17 -29.63
C LYS A 412 -14.73 -7.08 -30.68
N ALA A 413 -15.95 -6.54 -30.74
CA ALA A 413 -16.36 -5.34 -31.47
C ALA A 413 -17.79 -5.05 -31.03
N LEU A 414 -18.07 -3.90 -30.41
CA LEU A 414 -19.43 -3.64 -29.92
C LEU A 414 -20.22 -2.75 -30.87
N PRO A 415 -21.33 -3.26 -31.44
CA PRO A 415 -22.37 -2.40 -32.00
C PRO A 415 -23.10 -1.65 -30.86
N GLU A 416 -23.78 -0.55 -31.21
CA GLU A 416 -24.56 0.33 -30.31
C GLU A 416 -25.45 -0.35 -29.22
N PRO A 417 -26.04 -1.56 -29.36
CA PRO A 417 -26.90 -2.16 -28.33
C PRO A 417 -26.23 -2.50 -26.99
N VAL A 418 -24.89 -2.39 -26.85
CA VAL A 418 -24.19 -2.77 -25.61
C VAL A 418 -24.23 -1.69 -24.52
N ARG A 419 -24.79 -0.52 -24.84
CA ARG A 419 -25.09 0.53 -23.84
C ARG A 419 -26.28 0.16 -22.92
N GLY A 420 -26.94 -0.98 -23.19
CA GLY A 420 -27.88 -1.65 -22.29
C GLY A 420 -27.27 -2.84 -21.53
N GLY A 421 -27.95 -3.36 -20.51
CA GLY A 421 -27.46 -4.50 -19.73
C GLY A 421 -26.41 -4.12 -18.70
N VAL A 422 -25.20 -4.71 -18.78
CA VAL A 422 -24.12 -4.50 -17.78
C VAL A 422 -23.58 -3.07 -17.80
N PHE A 423 -23.54 -2.41 -18.97
CA PHE A 423 -23.07 -1.02 -19.09
C PHE A 423 -24.19 0.01 -19.06
N SER A 424 -25.37 -0.34 -18.54
CA SER A 424 -26.43 0.64 -18.30
C SER A 424 -25.97 1.69 -17.30
N PRO A 425 -26.29 3.00 -17.50
CA PRO A 425 -25.95 4.06 -16.56
C PRO A 425 -26.41 3.77 -15.12
N GLY A 426 -27.51 3.05 -14.97
CA GLY A 426 -28.06 2.71 -13.66
C GLY A 426 -27.16 1.82 -12.80
N ASN A 427 -26.25 1.06 -13.43
CA ASN A 427 -25.31 0.17 -12.74
C ASN A 427 -24.12 0.91 -12.11
N ILE A 428 -24.01 2.23 -12.29
CA ILE A 428 -23.00 3.04 -11.60
C ILE A 428 -23.20 3.05 -10.08
N PHE A 429 -24.44 2.81 -9.64
CA PHE A 429 -24.84 2.80 -8.24
C PHE A 429 -24.71 1.41 -7.64
N TRP A 430 -24.48 1.36 -6.33
CA TRP A 430 -24.36 0.14 -5.53
C TRP A 430 -25.64 -0.70 -5.61
N VAL A 431 -26.79 -0.03 -5.51
CA VAL A 431 -28.09 -0.61 -5.86
C VAL A 431 -28.48 -0.03 -7.22
N PRO A 432 -28.51 -0.84 -8.29
CA PRO A 432 -28.88 -0.35 -9.60
C PRO A 432 -30.24 0.35 -9.57
N LYS A 433 -30.28 1.54 -10.15
CA LYS A 433 -31.49 2.37 -10.27
C LYS A 433 -31.45 3.07 -11.61
N ASP A 434 -32.60 3.40 -12.20
CA ASP A 434 -32.66 4.21 -13.42
C ASP A 434 -32.71 5.70 -13.03
N PRO A 435 -31.57 6.42 -13.02
CA PRO A 435 -31.63 7.86 -12.87
C PRO A 435 -32.27 8.39 -14.15
N LYS A 436 -33.42 9.07 -14.08
CA LYS A 436 -34.00 9.72 -15.27
C LYS A 436 -33.00 10.75 -15.82
N LEU A 437 -32.18 10.37 -16.80
CA LEU A 437 -31.07 11.16 -17.32
C LEU A 437 -31.51 12.00 -18.51
N THR A 438 -30.92 13.19 -18.65
CA THR A 438 -30.99 13.96 -19.90
C THR A 438 -30.07 13.35 -20.96
N ASP A 439 -30.31 13.68 -22.23
CA ASP A 439 -29.43 13.28 -23.34
C ASP A 439 -27.98 13.70 -23.14
N ARG A 440 -27.76 14.85 -22.47
CA ARG A 440 -26.42 15.32 -22.10
C ARG A 440 -25.72 14.37 -21.14
N SER A 441 -26.40 13.90 -20.11
CA SER A 441 -25.86 12.96 -19.12
C SER A 441 -25.65 11.57 -19.71
N ILE A 442 -26.56 11.12 -20.59
CA ILE A 442 -26.41 9.88 -21.36
C ILE A 442 -25.18 9.99 -22.29
N GLY A 443 -25.01 11.12 -22.96
CA GLY A 443 -23.84 11.38 -23.81
C GLY A 443 -22.53 11.33 -23.03
N ALA A 444 -22.49 11.89 -21.81
CA ALA A 444 -21.32 11.83 -20.94
C ALA A 444 -21.01 10.39 -20.48
N TRP A 445 -22.03 9.61 -20.10
CA TRP A 445 -21.88 8.19 -19.77
C TRP A 445 -21.31 7.40 -20.94
N ASN A 446 -21.87 7.58 -22.12
CA ASN A 446 -21.44 6.89 -23.34
C ASN A 446 -19.99 7.19 -23.66
N ARG A 447 -19.56 8.46 -23.57
CA ARG A 447 -18.14 8.83 -23.71
C ARG A 447 -17.24 8.17 -22.67
N ALA A 448 -17.69 8.02 -21.43
CA ALA A 448 -16.92 7.32 -20.39
C ALA A 448 -16.74 5.83 -20.73
N VAL A 449 -17.79 5.20 -21.26
CA VAL A 449 -17.75 3.80 -21.73
C VAL A 449 -16.81 3.66 -22.93
N ASP A 450 -16.90 4.58 -23.90
CA ASP A 450 -16.07 4.58 -25.10
C ASP A 450 -14.57 4.74 -24.75
N LEU A 451 -14.22 5.59 -23.78
CA LEU A 451 -12.85 5.72 -23.25
C LEU A 451 -12.34 4.39 -22.66
N GLY A 452 -13.16 3.69 -21.85
CA GLY A 452 -12.79 2.37 -21.33
C GLY A 452 -12.51 1.35 -22.44
N PHE A 453 -13.32 1.35 -23.50
CA PHE A 453 -13.09 0.47 -24.66
C PHE A 453 -11.87 0.85 -25.48
N SER A 454 -11.54 2.15 -25.57
CA SER A 454 -10.32 2.60 -26.24
C SER A 454 -9.06 1.98 -25.60
N LEU A 455 -9.02 1.89 -24.26
CA LEU A 455 -7.93 1.26 -23.51
C LEU A 455 -7.82 -0.23 -23.79
N LEU A 456 -8.96 -0.95 -23.76
CA LEU A 456 -8.98 -2.39 -24.06
C LEU A 456 -8.55 -2.69 -25.49
N THR A 457 -8.99 -1.88 -26.44
CA THR A 457 -8.69 -2.05 -27.87
C THR A 457 -7.21 -1.77 -28.13
N ALA A 458 -6.66 -0.72 -27.52
CA ALA A 458 -5.23 -0.41 -27.55
C ALA A 458 -4.39 -1.52 -26.89
N GLY A 459 -4.80 -2.03 -25.73
CA GLY A 459 -4.13 -3.16 -25.08
C GLY A 459 -4.14 -4.45 -25.92
N ARG A 460 -5.21 -4.67 -26.72
CA ARG A 460 -5.26 -5.77 -27.69
C ARG A 460 -4.46 -5.51 -28.97
N GLY A 461 -3.84 -4.33 -29.13
CA GLY A 461 -3.12 -3.92 -30.34
C GLY A 461 -4.02 -3.77 -31.56
N MET A 462 -5.31 -3.51 -31.35
CA MET A 462 -6.30 -3.33 -32.41
C MET A 462 -6.43 -1.85 -32.85
N HIS A 463 -5.67 -0.94 -32.24
CA HIS A 463 -5.72 0.49 -32.52
C HIS A 463 -4.31 1.08 -32.67
N GLU A 464 -3.78 1.07 -33.90
CA GLU A 464 -2.40 1.47 -34.20
C GLU A 464 -2.11 2.95 -33.87
N ASN A 465 -3.13 3.82 -33.89
CA ASN A 465 -3.00 5.26 -33.64
C ASN A 465 -3.43 5.68 -32.22
N TRP A 466 -3.44 4.76 -31.26
CA TRP A 466 -3.83 5.12 -29.88
C TRP A 466 -2.70 5.93 -29.22
N SER A 467 -3.06 7.01 -28.52
CA SER A 467 -2.10 7.89 -27.83
C SER A 467 -2.53 8.13 -26.39
N SER A 468 -1.58 7.97 -25.46
CA SER A 468 -1.80 8.25 -24.03
C SER A 468 -2.08 9.74 -23.79
N GLU A 469 -1.50 10.62 -24.60
CA GLU A 469 -1.74 12.07 -24.51
C GLU A 469 -3.16 12.42 -24.95
N GLN A 470 -3.61 11.88 -26.09
CA GLN A 470 -4.98 12.12 -26.56
C GLN A 470 -6.00 11.55 -25.58
N PHE A 471 -5.76 10.36 -25.04
CA PHE A 471 -6.61 9.78 -24.00
C PHE A 471 -6.71 10.69 -22.76
N ARG A 472 -5.59 11.25 -22.30
CA ARG A 472 -5.55 12.19 -21.17
C ARG A 472 -6.39 13.44 -21.47
N VAL A 473 -6.22 14.04 -22.65
CA VAL A 473 -7.01 15.19 -23.10
C VAL A 473 -8.51 14.86 -23.11
N ASP A 474 -8.90 13.71 -23.67
CA ASP A 474 -10.30 13.32 -23.79
C ASP A 474 -10.93 13.03 -22.42
N LEU A 475 -10.18 12.41 -21.50
CA LEU A 475 -10.60 12.16 -20.12
C LEU A 475 -10.78 13.45 -19.34
N HIS A 476 -9.84 14.39 -19.45
CA HIS A 476 -9.95 15.70 -18.81
C HIS A 476 -11.16 16.47 -19.35
N ALA A 477 -11.34 16.52 -20.67
CA ALA A 477 -12.49 17.16 -21.30
C ALA A 477 -13.82 16.53 -20.87
N LEU A 478 -13.88 15.20 -20.70
CA LEU A 478 -15.06 14.52 -20.18
C LEU A 478 -15.33 14.88 -18.72
N ARG A 479 -14.31 14.87 -17.86
CA ARG A 479 -14.43 15.26 -16.44
C ARG A 479 -14.96 16.68 -16.31
N ASP A 480 -14.43 17.61 -17.09
CA ASP A 480 -14.89 19.00 -17.09
C ASP A 480 -16.32 19.14 -17.61
N ALA A 481 -16.69 18.40 -18.66
CA ALA A 481 -18.06 18.40 -19.16
C ALA A 481 -19.07 17.87 -18.12
N VAL A 482 -18.71 16.81 -17.38
CA VAL A 482 -19.52 16.27 -16.27
C VAL A 482 -19.60 17.27 -15.12
N LYS A 483 -18.47 17.86 -14.72
CA LYS A 483 -18.41 18.89 -13.67
C LYS A 483 -19.27 20.10 -14.03
N GLN A 484 -19.19 20.58 -15.27
CA GLN A 484 -20.02 21.67 -15.75
C GLN A 484 -21.50 21.28 -15.74
N ALA A 485 -21.86 20.07 -16.19
CA ALA A 485 -23.26 19.60 -16.14
C ALA A 485 -23.80 19.51 -14.70
N LEU A 486 -22.97 19.08 -13.75
CA LEU A 486 -23.31 18.96 -12.34
C LEU A 486 -23.67 20.32 -11.70
N PHE A 487 -22.91 21.36 -12.03
CA PHE A 487 -23.06 22.71 -11.47
C PHE A 487 -23.81 23.69 -12.38
N SER A 488 -24.20 23.28 -13.58
CA SER A 488 -25.09 24.07 -14.43
C SER A 488 -26.43 24.25 -13.71
N GLU A 489 -26.92 25.48 -13.65
CA GLU A 489 -28.33 25.70 -13.31
C GLU A 489 -29.15 25.08 -14.44
N GLY A 490 -30.02 24.13 -14.12
CA GLY A 490 -30.99 23.64 -15.10
C GLY A 490 -31.85 24.82 -15.59
N PRO A 491 -32.42 24.76 -16.80
CA PRO A 491 -33.41 25.74 -17.25
C PRO A 491 -34.69 25.54 -16.42
N GLY A 492 -34.73 26.12 -15.23
CA GLY A 492 -35.78 25.88 -14.24
C GLY A 492 -35.92 27.04 -13.28
N VAL A 493 -36.75 28.01 -13.68
CA VAL A 493 -37.48 29.00 -12.87
C VAL A 493 -36.68 29.59 -11.70
N ARG A 494 -36.14 30.82 -11.89
CA ARG A 494 -35.75 31.67 -10.76
C ARG A 494 -36.95 31.78 -9.80
N PRO A 495 -36.89 31.27 -8.56
CA PRO A 495 -37.95 31.52 -7.62
C PRO A 495 -37.91 33.01 -7.29
N ALA A 496 -39.01 33.72 -7.51
CA ALA A 496 -39.14 35.16 -7.26
C ALA A 496 -38.63 35.59 -5.87
N VAL A 497 -38.65 34.66 -4.91
CA VAL A 497 -38.13 34.79 -3.54
C VAL A 497 -36.62 35.12 -3.48
N ARG A 498 -35.79 34.57 -4.38
CA ARG A 498 -34.34 34.87 -4.41
C ARG A 498 -34.08 36.30 -4.89
N GLN A 499 -34.90 36.77 -5.82
CA GLN A 499 -34.80 38.13 -6.36
C GLN A 499 -35.18 39.18 -5.30
N GLU A 500 -36.16 38.89 -4.43
CA GLU A 500 -36.49 39.76 -3.29
C GLU A 500 -35.41 39.75 -2.20
N GLN A 501 -34.80 38.61 -1.91
CA GLN A 501 -33.70 38.51 -0.94
C GLN A 501 -32.43 39.21 -1.44
N ASP A 502 -32.06 39.03 -2.71
CA ASP A 502 -30.94 39.73 -3.33
C ASP A 502 -31.18 41.25 -3.37
N ASN A 503 -32.42 41.68 -3.67
CA ASN A 503 -32.81 43.08 -3.57
C ASN A 503 -32.73 43.61 -2.14
N ALA A 504 -33.10 42.81 -1.13
CA ALA A 504 -32.98 43.19 0.28
C ALA A 504 -31.52 43.32 0.72
N ILE A 505 -30.65 42.40 0.30
CA ILE A 505 -29.20 42.43 0.54
C ILE A 505 -28.59 43.65 -0.15
N SER A 506 -28.91 43.92 -1.42
CA SER A 506 -28.47 45.14 -2.12
C SER A 506 -28.90 46.41 -1.39
N ARG A 507 -30.13 46.49 -0.87
CA ARG A 507 -30.59 47.65 -0.07
C ARG A 507 -29.89 47.80 1.28
N ILE A 508 -29.40 46.71 1.86
CA ILE A 508 -28.60 46.74 3.10
C ILE A 508 -27.19 47.25 2.78
N VAL A 509 -26.56 46.70 1.72
CA VAL A 509 -25.24 47.12 1.26
C VAL A 509 -25.23 48.59 0.85
N GLU A 510 -26.23 49.06 0.08
CA GLU A 510 -26.39 50.47 -0.27
C GLU A 510 -26.53 51.38 0.95
N ARG A 511 -27.23 50.92 2.00
CA ARG A 511 -27.35 51.67 3.27
C ARG A 511 -26.03 51.75 4.03
N VAL A 512 -25.24 50.67 4.03
CA VAL A 512 -23.91 50.63 4.66
C VAL A 512 -22.95 51.55 3.90
N MET A 513 -22.93 51.49 2.57
CA MET A 513 -22.06 52.33 1.75
C MET A 513 -22.41 53.82 1.85
N LYS A 514 -23.70 54.18 1.89
CA LYS A 514 -24.14 55.57 2.14
C LYS A 514 -23.75 56.08 3.52
N ARG A 515 -23.77 55.22 4.56
CA ARG A 515 -23.33 55.59 5.91
C ARG A 515 -21.82 55.80 6.01
N GLN A 516 -21.03 55.16 5.16
CA GLN A 516 -19.57 55.27 5.14
C GLN A 516 -19.04 56.36 4.20
N GLY A 517 -19.92 57.15 3.54
CA GLY A 517 -19.52 58.25 2.67
C GLY A 517 -18.85 57.81 1.35
N VAL A 518 -18.97 56.54 0.98
CA VAL A 518 -18.36 56.00 -0.24
C VAL A 518 -19.32 56.23 -1.42
N PRO A 519 -18.90 56.88 -2.53
CA PRO A 519 -19.78 57.14 -3.66
C PRO A 519 -20.19 55.85 -4.36
N LEU A 520 -21.47 55.70 -4.71
CA LEU A 520 -21.96 54.59 -5.52
C LEU A 520 -21.43 54.70 -6.96
N PRO A 521 -21.05 53.59 -7.63
CA PRO A 521 -20.69 53.62 -9.04
C PRO A 521 -21.92 54.03 -9.85
N ARG A 522 -21.78 55.06 -10.71
CA ARG A 522 -22.86 55.48 -11.59
C ARG A 522 -23.14 54.38 -12.62
N ARG A 523 -24.42 53.98 -12.75
CA ARG A 523 -24.90 53.25 -13.93
C ARG A 523 -25.00 54.22 -15.11
N GLY A 524 -24.08 54.10 -16.06
CA GLY A 524 -24.16 54.53 -17.46
C GLY A 524 -23.35 53.53 -18.27
N ALA A 525 -23.86 52.86 -19.30
CA ALA A 525 -24.21 53.40 -20.62
C ALA A 525 -23.04 54.24 -21.17
N ASP A 526 -22.37 53.70 -22.19
CA ASP A 526 -21.14 54.16 -22.85
C ASP A 526 -19.81 53.90 -22.12
N LEU A 527 -19.29 52.69 -22.32
CA LEU A 527 -17.86 52.37 -22.41
C LEU A 527 -17.72 51.08 -23.25
N PHE A 528 -18.00 51.16 -24.56
CA PHE A 528 -17.40 50.23 -25.51
C PHE A 528 -15.97 50.69 -25.74
N ARG A 529 -15.06 50.17 -24.94
CA ARG A 529 -13.63 50.09 -25.26
C ARG A 529 -13.36 48.62 -25.46
N GLU A 530 -12.88 48.25 -26.65
CA GLU A 530 -12.42 46.89 -26.93
C GLU A 530 -11.31 46.54 -25.95
N GLU A 531 -11.68 45.85 -24.87
CA GLU A 531 -10.77 45.18 -23.95
C GLU A 531 -10.48 43.80 -24.56
N SER A 532 -9.20 43.52 -24.78
CA SER A 532 -8.74 42.26 -25.37
C SER A 532 -9.14 41.05 -24.52
N ASP A 533 -9.38 39.91 -25.17
CA ASP A 533 -9.75 38.60 -24.60
C ASP A 533 -8.86 38.03 -23.47
N SER A 534 -7.80 38.75 -23.09
CA SER A 534 -6.87 38.41 -22.00
C SER A 534 -7.41 38.72 -20.59
N GLU A 535 -8.35 39.67 -20.43
CA GLU A 535 -8.72 40.18 -19.10
C GLU A 535 -9.99 39.55 -18.47
N TRP A 536 -10.71 38.70 -19.22
CA TRP A 536 -11.96 38.06 -18.75
C TRP A 536 -11.76 36.80 -17.91
N GLU A 537 -10.57 36.20 -17.88
CA GLU A 537 -10.30 34.99 -17.07
C GLU A 537 -10.22 35.25 -15.56
N ALA A 538 -10.04 36.49 -15.12
CA ALA A 538 -9.80 36.82 -13.71
C ALA A 538 -11.06 36.88 -12.81
N LYS A 539 -12.27 36.70 -13.35
CA LYS A 539 -13.54 36.83 -12.58
C LYS A 539 -14.42 35.60 -12.56
N ARG A 540 -13.83 34.40 -12.61
CA ARG A 540 -14.54 33.17 -12.19
C ARG A 540 -14.31 32.92 -10.70
N THR A 541 -15.39 32.61 -9.97
CA THR A 541 -15.28 31.99 -8.65
C THR A 541 -14.67 30.59 -8.85
N ILE A 542 -13.35 30.50 -8.76
CA ILE A 542 -12.62 29.26 -8.78
C ILE A 542 -12.79 28.63 -7.39
N VAL A 543 -13.48 27.48 -7.32
CA VAL A 543 -13.41 26.61 -6.16
C VAL A 543 -12.05 25.93 -6.22
N LEU A 544 -11.05 26.56 -5.62
CA LEU A 544 -9.70 26.04 -5.49
C LEU A 544 -9.70 24.85 -4.52
N SER A 545 -8.88 23.86 -4.83
CA SER A 545 -8.53 22.81 -3.87
C SER A 545 -7.73 23.40 -2.70
N ALA A 546 -7.76 22.77 -1.53
CA ALA A 546 -7.05 23.25 -0.34
C ALA A 546 -5.53 23.40 -0.55
N GLU A 547 -4.93 22.64 -1.47
CA GLU A 547 -3.51 22.75 -1.84
C GLU A 547 -3.19 23.97 -2.70
N GLU A 548 -4.14 24.50 -3.47
CA GLU A 548 -3.96 25.70 -4.29
C GLU A 548 -4.13 26.99 -3.48
N LEU A 549 -4.95 26.95 -2.41
CA LEU A 549 -5.07 28.03 -1.43
C LEU A 549 -3.77 28.26 -0.65
N LEU A 550 -2.94 27.23 -0.48
CA LEU A 550 -1.63 27.33 0.20
C LEU A 550 -0.51 27.81 -0.73
N LYS A 551 -0.75 27.88 -2.05
CA LYS A 551 0.25 28.27 -3.06
C LYS A 551 0.02 29.66 -3.66
N ALA A 552 -1.06 30.35 -3.27
CA ALA A 552 -1.31 31.71 -3.72
C ALA A 552 -0.27 32.68 -3.10
N PRO A 553 0.58 33.35 -3.91
CA PRO A 553 1.56 34.29 -3.38
C PRO A 553 0.84 35.54 -2.85
N CYS A 554 0.92 35.77 -1.53
CA CYS A 554 0.52 37.05 -0.94
C CYS A 554 1.45 38.15 -1.45
N SER A 555 0.87 39.13 -2.15
CA SER A 555 1.58 40.31 -2.61
C SER A 555 2.03 41.20 -1.44
N LYS A 556 3.35 41.36 -1.32
CA LYS A 556 4.11 42.50 -0.79
C LYS A 556 3.62 43.14 0.53
N GLY A 557 4.26 42.72 1.62
CA GLY A 557 4.64 43.60 2.73
C GLY A 557 6.13 43.43 2.97
N GLU A 558 6.92 44.49 2.79
CA GLU A 558 8.33 44.53 3.18
C GLU A 558 8.43 44.40 4.70
N GLY A 559 9.14 43.40 5.17
CA GLY A 559 9.35 43.15 6.59
C GLY A 559 10.17 41.87 6.79
N ASP A 560 11.40 42.08 7.25
CA ASP A 560 12.38 41.10 7.71
C ASP A 560 11.74 40.01 8.61
N GLU A 561 12.11 38.74 8.40
CA GLU A 561 12.28 37.66 9.41
C GLU A 561 12.07 36.22 8.86
N SER A 562 13.10 35.40 9.12
CA SER A 562 13.16 33.93 9.24
C SER A 562 12.12 33.04 8.53
N LEU A 563 12.60 32.30 7.53
CA LEU A 563 11.94 31.10 6.97
C LEU A 563 11.71 30.01 8.04
N PRO A 564 10.58 29.28 8.01
CA PRO A 564 10.36 28.13 8.87
C PRO A 564 11.19 26.93 8.36
N ARG A 565 12.07 26.42 9.22
CA ARG A 565 12.79 25.15 9.01
C ARG A 565 11.78 24.00 8.96
N THR A 566 11.67 23.34 7.81
CA THR A 566 11.10 21.99 7.71
C THR A 566 11.99 21.02 8.49
N LEU A 567 11.44 20.41 9.54
CA LEU A 567 12.14 19.46 10.40
C LEU A 567 12.19 18.08 9.73
N THR A 568 13.20 17.84 8.89
CA THR A 568 13.67 16.49 8.60
C THR A 568 14.67 16.09 9.68
N HIS A 569 14.22 15.33 10.69
CA HIS A 569 15.11 14.78 11.70
C HIS A 569 15.44 13.31 11.39
N GLU A 570 16.72 13.03 11.28
CA GLU A 570 17.27 11.68 11.27
C GLU A 570 17.15 11.07 12.67
N ILE A 571 16.60 9.86 12.78
CA ILE A 571 16.56 9.10 14.04
C ILE A 571 17.75 8.13 14.03
N LEU A 572 18.72 8.37 14.90
CA LEU A 572 19.91 7.54 15.04
C LEU A 572 19.59 6.27 15.85
N VAL A 573 20.09 5.12 15.38
CA VAL A 573 20.02 3.83 16.09
C VAL A 573 21.36 3.63 16.84
N PRO A 574 21.36 3.16 18.10
CA PRO A 574 22.61 2.97 18.85
C PRO A 574 23.53 1.95 18.16
N LYS A 575 24.78 2.35 17.88
CA LYS A 575 25.82 1.42 17.42
C LYS A 575 26.29 0.54 18.58
N ALA A 576 26.23 -0.77 18.41
CA ALA A 576 26.89 -1.70 19.32
C ALA A 576 28.43 -1.55 19.21
N SER A 577 29.05 -1.08 20.27
CA SER A 577 30.51 -1.04 20.42
C SER A 577 31.08 -2.46 20.54
N LYS A 578 31.83 -2.90 19.54
CA LYS A 578 32.77 -4.03 19.64
C LYS A 578 34.12 -3.60 19.07
N GLU A 579 34.98 -3.05 19.92
CA GLU A 579 36.43 -3.12 19.71
C GLU A 579 36.93 -4.40 20.35
N ALA A 580 37.24 -5.39 19.52
CA ALA A 580 38.14 -6.48 19.89
C ALA A 580 39.19 -6.59 18.79
N ARG A 581 40.41 -6.13 19.09
CA ARG A 581 41.58 -6.25 18.21
C ARG A 581 41.88 -7.73 17.94
N PRO A 582 42.09 -8.16 16.70
CA PRO A 582 42.63 -9.49 16.43
C PRO A 582 44.12 -9.55 16.81
N ALA A 583 44.50 -10.59 17.53
CA ALA A 583 45.88 -10.93 17.82
C ALA A 583 46.62 -11.36 16.54
N LYS A 584 47.89 -10.97 16.42
CA LYS A 584 48.79 -11.29 15.30
C LYS A 584 48.99 -12.81 15.15
N PRO A 585 49.11 -13.35 13.93
CA PRO A 585 49.51 -14.72 13.72
C PRO A 585 51.02 -14.91 13.94
N VAL A 586 51.37 -15.97 14.67
CA VAL A 586 52.73 -16.53 14.81
C VAL A 586 52.95 -17.49 13.63
N PRO A 587 54.15 -17.54 13.01
CA PRO A 587 54.40 -18.34 11.81
C PRO A 587 54.68 -19.81 12.15
N ASP A 588 54.14 -20.72 11.35
CA ASP A 588 54.46 -22.16 11.40
C ASP A 588 55.79 -22.48 10.68
N PRO A 589 56.54 -23.48 11.17
CA PRO A 589 57.81 -23.88 10.60
C PRO A 589 57.67 -24.93 9.49
N LYS A 590 58.62 -24.83 8.56
CA LYS A 590 58.88 -25.70 7.41
C LYS A 590 58.94 -27.19 7.75
N SER A 591 58.37 -28.03 6.87
CA SER A 591 58.90 -29.39 6.63
C SER A 591 58.85 -29.76 5.14
N LYS A 592 60.01 -30.25 4.68
CA LYS A 592 60.40 -30.66 3.34
C LYS A 592 59.68 -31.94 2.86
N GLY A 593 59.20 -31.91 1.61
CA GLY A 593 59.66 -32.71 0.46
C GLY A 593 59.64 -34.25 0.49
N ALA A 594 59.01 -34.85 -0.53
CA ALA A 594 59.53 -35.98 -1.31
C ALA A 594 58.76 -36.16 -2.64
N HIS A 595 59.49 -36.58 -3.68
CA HIS A 595 59.16 -36.72 -5.10
C HIS A 595 58.47 -38.07 -5.46
N LEU A 596 57.55 -38.03 -6.45
CA LEU A 596 57.33 -38.87 -7.69
C LEU A 596 57.55 -40.41 -7.69
N PRO A 597 57.01 -41.22 -8.65
CA PRO A 597 56.58 -40.87 -10.04
C PRO A 597 55.31 -41.56 -10.61
N LEU A 598 55.11 -41.24 -11.90
CA LEU A 598 54.14 -41.58 -12.96
C LEU A 598 53.84 -43.07 -13.24
N ASP A 599 52.67 -43.30 -13.85
CA ASP A 599 52.31 -44.21 -14.98
C ASP A 599 50.83 -44.64 -14.80
N GLY A 600 49.92 -44.72 -15.78
CA GLY A 600 49.92 -44.57 -17.23
C GLY A 600 48.55 -45.06 -17.78
N ALA A 601 48.29 -44.76 -19.06
CA ALA A 601 47.38 -45.40 -20.02
C ALA A 601 45.84 -45.26 -19.89
N ASP A 602 45.27 -44.58 -20.91
CA ASP A 602 44.29 -45.06 -21.91
C ASP A 602 43.03 -45.81 -21.45
N GLU A 603 41.84 -45.29 -21.81
CA GLU A 603 41.06 -45.79 -22.95
C GLU A 603 39.77 -44.98 -23.13
N ASP A 604 39.48 -44.69 -24.41
CA ASP A 604 38.25 -44.14 -24.97
C ASP A 604 37.06 -45.09 -24.72
N ASP A 605 35.85 -44.54 -24.60
CA ASP A 605 34.66 -45.14 -25.20
C ASP A 605 33.49 -44.14 -25.24
N GLU A 606 33.19 -43.68 -26.46
CA GLU A 606 31.93 -43.08 -26.87
C GLU A 606 30.82 -44.15 -26.86
N ILE A 607 29.71 -43.91 -26.16
CA ILE A 607 28.43 -44.55 -26.50
C ILE A 607 27.32 -43.51 -26.43
N GLU A 608 26.85 -43.11 -27.61
CA GLU A 608 25.52 -42.54 -27.84
C GLU A 608 24.43 -43.53 -27.41
N ALA A 609 23.45 -43.07 -26.63
CA ALA A 609 22.19 -43.79 -26.48
C ALA A 609 21.02 -42.80 -26.38
N THR A 610 20.46 -42.55 -27.56
CA THR A 610 19.13 -42.04 -27.87
C THR A 610 18.04 -42.73 -27.06
N LEU A 611 17.19 -41.99 -26.34
CA LEU A 611 15.90 -42.48 -25.87
C LEU A 611 14.79 -41.46 -26.15
N THR A 612 13.97 -41.83 -27.12
CA THR A 612 12.62 -41.33 -27.37
C THR A 612 11.62 -42.27 -26.67
N PHE A 613 10.53 -41.75 -26.09
CA PHE A 613 9.15 -42.29 -26.14
C PHE A 613 8.22 -41.35 -25.33
N LYS A 614 7.23 -40.69 -25.97
CA LYS A 614 5.78 -41.02 -25.95
C LYS A 614 5.22 -41.19 -24.53
N GLY A 615 4.24 -40.42 -24.04
CA GLY A 615 3.10 -39.81 -24.73
C GLY A 615 1.96 -40.82 -24.76
N ASP A 616 1.14 -40.83 -23.70
CA ASP A 616 -0.15 -41.51 -23.69
C ASP A 616 -1.20 -40.66 -22.97
N GLN A 617 -2.34 -40.56 -23.63
CA GLN A 617 -3.57 -39.92 -23.17
C GLN A 617 -4.36 -40.88 -22.28
N SER A 618 -4.96 -40.38 -21.21
CA SER A 618 -6.32 -40.74 -20.75
C SER A 618 -6.87 -39.62 -19.88
#